data_AF-A0ABD0MUE1-F1
#
_entry.id   AF-A0ABD0MUE1-F1
#
_cell.length_a   1.000
_cell.length_b   1.000
_cell.length_c   1.000
_cell.angle_alpha   90.00
_cell.angle_beta   90.00
_cell.angle_gamma   90.00
#
_symmetry.space_group_name_H-M   'P 1'
#
loop_
_entity.id
_entity.type
_entity.pdbx_description
1 polymer ?
#
loop_
_entity_poly.entity_id
_entity_poly.type
_entity_poly.pdbx_seq_one_letter_code
_entity_poly.pdbx_strand_id
1 'polypeptide(L)'
;VCFLTLDPNTANTSLSLCEENRKVTWMHGKQPYPDHPDRFDYCEQVLCRESVCGRCYWEIEWSGEYVYISVSYKSISRKGLAKE
;
A
#
# COMPACT_ATOMS: atom_id res chain seq x y z
N VAL A 1 19.33 0.07 6.59
CA VAL A 1 18.33 -0.46 5.63
C VAL A 1 17.08 -0.76 6.41
N CYS A 2 15.94 -0.23 5.98
CA CYS A 2 14.65 -0.47 6.62
C CYS A 2 13.97 -1.66 5.94
N PHE A 3 13.52 -2.62 6.72
CA PHE A 3 12.73 -3.73 6.21
C PHE A 3 11.26 -3.35 6.31
N LEU A 4 10.62 -3.15 5.17
CA LEU A 4 9.23 -2.76 5.06
C LEU A 4 8.43 -3.93 4.50
N THR A 5 7.28 -4.21 5.11
CA THR A 5 6.32 -5.20 4.65
C THR A 5 4.97 -4.54 4.41
N LEU A 6 4.32 -4.89 3.30
CA LEU A 6 3.02 -4.33 2.95
C LEU A 6 1.94 -4.84 3.90
N ASP A 7 1.03 -3.96 4.31
CA ASP A 7 -0.07 -4.32 5.19
C ASP A 7 -1.32 -4.73 4.38
N PRO A 8 -1.72 -6.02 4.41
CA PRO A 8 -2.91 -6.50 3.73
C PRO A 8 -4.21 -5.83 4.20
N ASN A 9 -4.23 -5.26 5.41
CA ASN A 9 -5.41 -4.57 5.94
C ASN A 9 -5.60 -3.19 5.31
N THR A 10 -4.55 -2.62 4.73
CA THR A 10 -4.60 -1.32 4.05
C THR A 10 -4.78 -1.45 2.54
N ALA A 11 -4.28 -2.53 1.94
CA ALA A 11 -4.28 -2.72 0.49
C ALA A 11 -5.67 -2.58 -0.15
N ASN A 12 -5.79 -1.73 -1.16
CA ASN A 12 -7.00 -1.66 -1.98
C ASN A 12 -7.32 -3.03 -2.59
N THR A 13 -8.60 -3.32 -2.82
CA THR A 13 -9.04 -4.61 -3.37
C THR A 13 -8.54 -4.88 -4.79
N SER A 14 -8.12 -3.89 -5.56
CA SER A 14 -7.53 -4.09 -6.89
C SER A 14 -6.05 -4.47 -6.83
N LEU A 15 -5.44 -4.53 -5.64
CA LEU A 15 -4.05 -4.93 -5.45
C LEU A 15 -3.96 -6.34 -4.88
N SER A 16 -3.03 -7.13 -5.41
CA SER A 16 -2.67 -8.43 -4.85
C SER A 16 -1.30 -8.37 -4.21
N LEU A 17 -1.19 -8.95 -3.01
CA LEU A 17 0.06 -9.04 -2.25
C LEU A 17 0.60 -10.46 -2.30
N CYS A 18 1.88 -10.61 -2.59
CA CYS A 18 2.58 -11.88 -2.64
C CYS A 18 4.00 -11.77 -2.06
N GLU A 19 4.75 -12.87 -2.10
CA GLU A 19 6.13 -12.93 -1.59
C GLU A 19 6.25 -12.41 -0.16
N GLU A 20 5.40 -12.95 0.73
CA GLU A 20 5.31 -12.55 2.15
C GLU A 20 5.00 -11.05 2.32
N ASN A 21 4.15 -10.51 1.43
CA ASN A 21 3.77 -9.10 1.36
C ASN A 21 4.95 -8.16 1.06
N ARG A 22 5.95 -8.63 0.32
CA ARG A 22 7.04 -7.79 -0.20
C ARG A 22 6.81 -7.34 -1.63
N LYS A 23 5.83 -7.93 -2.31
CA LYS A 23 5.47 -7.60 -3.68
C LYS A 23 3.99 -7.27 -3.78
N VAL A 24 3.70 -6.24 -4.57
CA VAL A 24 2.34 -5.82 -4.92
C VAL A 24 2.17 -5.88 -6.42
N THR A 25 1.00 -6.32 -6.88
CA THR A 25 0.64 -6.35 -8.29
C THR A 25 -0.77 -5.82 -8.47
N TRP A 26 -0.96 -4.93 -9.44
CA TRP A 26 -2.29 -4.47 -9.83
C TRP A 26 -3.02 -5.59 -10.57
N MET A 27 -4.29 -5.79 -10.21
CA MET A 27 -5.15 -6.81 -10.79
C MET A 27 -6.45 -6.15 -11.26
N HIS A 28 -6.95 -6.56 -12.43
CA HIS A 28 -8.22 -6.06 -12.96
C HIS A 28 -9.43 -6.45 -12.08
N GLY A 29 -9.33 -7.55 -11.33
CA GLY A 29 -10.39 -8.04 -10.44
C GLY A 29 -10.15 -7.70 -8.96
N LYS A 30 -11.25 -7.59 -8.20
CA LYS A 30 -11.20 -7.39 -6.75
C LYS A 30 -10.72 -8.65 -6.03
N GLN A 31 -9.65 -8.51 -5.27
CA GLN A 31 -9.12 -9.52 -4.37
C GLN A 31 -10.06 -9.73 -3.17
N PRO A 32 -10.15 -10.98 -2.65
CA PRO A 32 -11.12 -11.35 -1.61
C PRO A 32 -10.65 -10.93 -0.21
N TYR A 33 -10.26 -9.66 -0.06
CA TYR A 33 -9.87 -9.14 1.23
C TYR A 33 -11.10 -8.89 2.11
N PRO A 34 -11.04 -9.19 3.42
CA PRO A 34 -12.11 -8.84 4.33
C PRO A 34 -12.22 -7.31 4.46
N ASP A 35 -13.44 -6.85 4.71
CA ASP A 35 -13.69 -5.44 5.00
C ASP A 35 -12.87 -5.01 6.21
N HIS A 36 -12.23 -3.83 6.08
CA HIS A 36 -11.38 -3.28 7.13
C HIS A 36 -11.46 -1.74 7.09
N PRO A 37 -11.56 -1.07 8.27
CA PRO A 37 -11.59 0.39 8.33
C PRO A 37 -10.34 1.01 7.70
N ASP A 38 -9.20 0.33 7.82
CA ASP A 38 -7.93 0.82 7.31
C ASP A 38 -7.71 0.57 5.81
N ARG A 39 -8.66 -0.06 5.11
CA ARG A 39 -8.51 -0.38 3.69
C ARG A 39 -8.74 0.83 2.80
N PHE A 40 -7.85 1.09 1.85
CA PHE A 40 -8.12 2.05 0.79
C PHE A 40 -9.26 1.56 -0.11
N ASP A 41 -10.29 2.37 -0.32
CA ASP A 41 -11.46 1.98 -1.13
C ASP A 41 -11.50 2.63 -2.52
N TYR A 42 -10.82 3.76 -2.69
CA TYR A 42 -10.86 4.55 -3.92
C TYR A 42 -9.59 4.41 -4.75
N CYS A 43 -8.44 4.88 -4.25
CA CYS A 43 -7.16 4.75 -4.94
C CYS A 43 -6.51 3.37 -4.70
N GLU A 44 -5.78 2.86 -5.70
CA GLU A 44 -4.99 1.62 -5.62
C GLU A 44 -3.72 1.81 -4.77
N GLN A 45 -3.91 1.99 -3.47
CA GLN A 45 -2.84 2.24 -2.50
C GLN A 45 -2.70 1.11 -1.48
N VAL A 46 -1.51 1.01 -0.90
CA VAL A 46 -1.17 0.12 0.21
C VAL A 46 -0.10 0.80 1.05
N LEU A 47 -0.18 0.65 2.38
CA LEU A 47 0.85 1.12 3.31
C LEU A 47 1.69 -0.05 3.81
N CYS A 48 2.89 0.27 4.28
CA CYS A 48 3.69 -0.69 5.04
C CYS A 48 3.18 -0.80 6.49
N ARG A 49 3.42 -1.94 7.14
CA ARG A 49 3.09 -2.15 8.55
C ARG A 49 3.97 -1.31 9.46
N GLU A 50 5.24 -1.21 9.11
CA GLU A 50 6.26 -0.52 9.88
C GLU A 50 6.19 1.00 9.65
N SER A 51 6.42 1.75 10.72
CA SER A 51 6.67 3.19 10.64
C SER A 51 8.17 3.45 10.51
N VAL A 52 8.54 4.45 9.72
CA VAL A 52 9.91 4.95 9.63
C VAL A 52 10.15 6.08 10.63
N CYS A 53 11.36 6.19 11.17
CA CYS A 53 11.77 7.27 12.06
C CYS A 53 13.26 7.61 11.87
N GLY A 54 13.62 8.88 12.06
CA GLY A 54 14.99 9.33 11.80
C GLY A 54 15.37 9.25 10.32
N ARG A 55 16.58 8.76 10.03
CA ARG A 55 17.07 8.58 8.65
C ARG A 55 16.86 7.14 8.21
N CYS A 56 15.93 6.96 7.25
CA CYS A 56 15.56 5.65 6.71
C CYS A 56 15.88 5.58 5.22
N TYR A 57 16.16 4.36 4.75
CA TYR A 57 16.43 4.08 3.35
C TYR A 57 15.85 2.71 2.99
N TRP A 58 15.20 2.65 1.83
CA TRP A 58 14.64 1.46 1.22
C TRP A 58 14.79 1.56 -0.30
N GLU A 59 14.79 0.40 -0.94
CA GLU A 59 14.80 0.26 -2.39
C GLU A 59 13.61 -0.61 -2.78
N ILE A 60 13.10 -0.39 -3.99
CA ILE A 60 12.12 -1.29 -4.59
C ILE A 60 12.54 -1.60 -6.02
N GLU A 61 12.24 -2.81 -6.45
CA GLU A 61 12.22 -3.17 -7.85
C GLU A 61 10.81 -2.95 -8.40
N TRP A 62 10.70 -2.45 -9.62
CA TRP A 62 9.43 -2.06 -10.21
C TRP A 62 9.40 -2.34 -11.71
N SER A 63 8.23 -2.72 -12.21
CA SER A 63 7.91 -2.81 -13.63
C SER A 63 6.44 -2.50 -13.89
N GLY A 64 6.12 -1.86 -15.03
CA GLY A 64 4.76 -1.48 -15.42
C GLY A 64 4.69 -0.11 -16.08
N GLU A 65 3.49 0.49 -16.12
CA GLU A 65 3.25 1.82 -16.71
C GLU A 65 3.47 2.98 -15.72
N TYR A 66 2.86 2.92 -14.52
CA TYR A 66 3.06 3.90 -13.45
C TYR A 66 3.29 3.26 -12.08
N VAL A 67 4.12 3.91 -11.26
CA VAL A 67 4.26 3.65 -9.82
C VAL A 67 4.41 4.97 -9.07
N TYR A 68 3.72 5.08 -7.94
CA TYR A 68 3.85 6.21 -7.01
C TYR A 68 4.34 5.70 -5.67
N ILE A 69 5.41 6.30 -5.16
CA ILE A 69 6.06 5.91 -3.90
C ILE A 69 6.14 7.14 -3.02
N SER A 70 5.67 7.03 -1.78
CA SER A 70 5.71 8.14 -0.83
C SER A 70 5.78 7.65 0.61
N VAL A 71 6.06 8.57 1.53
CA VAL A 71 5.87 8.38 2.97
C VAL A 71 4.66 9.20 3.39
N SER A 72 3.80 8.61 4.23
CA SER A 72 2.59 9.26 4.71
C SER A 72 2.43 9.05 6.21
N TYR A 73 1.73 9.98 6.88
CA TYR A 73 1.28 9.76 8.24
C TYR A 73 0.18 8.70 8.26
N LYS A 74 0.11 7.92 9.36
CA LYS A 74 -0.95 6.92 9.57
C LYS A 74 -2.37 7.51 9.53
N SER A 75 -2.50 8.82 9.73
CA SER A 75 -3.74 9.58 9.68
C SER A 75 -4.22 9.94 8.27
N ILE A 76 -3.53 9.51 7.21
CA ILE A 76 -3.98 9.74 5.83
C ILE A 76 -5.41 9.22 5.64
N SER A 77 -6.23 9.99 4.90
CA SER A 77 -7.58 9.54 4.55
C SER A 77 -7.49 8.28 3.69
N ARG A 78 -8.29 7.27 4.05
CA ARG A 78 -8.32 5.98 3.34
C ARG A 78 -9.60 5.77 2.54
N LYS A 79 -10.52 6.72 2.63
CA LYS A 79 -11.87 6.60 2.06
C LYS A 79 -12.15 7.73 1.08
N GLY A 80 -12.66 7.37 -0.09
CA GLY A 80 -13.03 8.30 -1.16
C GLY A 80 -11.85 9.04 -1.77
N LEU A 81 -12.19 10.02 -2.62
CA LEU A 81 -11.23 11.00 -3.13
C LEU A 81 -10.74 11.86 -1.98
N ALA A 82 -9.42 12.10 -1.92
CA ALA A 82 -8.89 13.17 -1.08
C ALA A 82 -9.62 14.45 -1.44
N LYS A 83 -10.36 15.02 -0.48
CA LYS A 83 -10.87 16.38 -0.62
C LYS A 83 -9.69 17.31 -0.37
N GLU A 84 -9.46 18.24 -1.30
CA GLU A 84 -8.55 19.37 -1.09
C GLU A 84 -8.91 20.16 0.18
#